data_AF-C2K0A7-F1
#
_entry.id   AF-C2K0A7-F1
#
_cell.length_a   1.000
_cell.length_b   1.000
_cell.length_c   1.000
_cell.angle_alpha   90.00
_cell.angle_beta   90.00
_cell.angle_gamma   90.00
#
_symmetry.space_group_name_H-M   'P 1'
#
loop_
_entity.id
_entity.type
_entity.pdbx_description
1 polymer ?
#
loop_
_entity_poly.entity_id
_entity_poly.type
_entity_poly.pdbx_seq_one_letter_code
_entity_poly.pdbx_strand_id
1 'polypeptide(L)'
;MNKFEMFSLRNGGNLIIALTDPEGDGSNTRILFVLILLIVFLLIGLFLSIRSCIAYDKKVRQHIYRLVNSQISVTPDDFLKLREQYKLPDGEGVYVIHNTTRDLYYVGQSIHVINRLSQHFCGRGNGDVYADYVYQNEFRIFIIPLVKSGYSTLNALEKDTIAAYHAYDKGYNRTRGNQN
;
A
#
# COMPACT_ATOMS: atom_id res chain seq x y z
N MET A 1 -18.71 51.26 6.64
CA MET A 1 -20.12 51.64 6.38
C MET A 1 -20.08 52.48 5.12
N ASN A 2 -20.33 51.86 3.96
CA ASN A 2 -20.10 52.51 2.67
C ASN A 2 -21.22 53.51 2.36
N LYS A 3 -20.82 54.72 1.95
CA LYS A 3 -21.72 55.82 1.63
C LYS A 3 -22.08 55.71 0.14
N PHE A 4 -23.35 55.48 -0.17
CA PHE A 4 -23.85 55.53 -1.55
C PHE A 4 -24.09 57.00 -1.94
N GLU A 5 -23.51 57.45 -3.04
CA GLU A 5 -23.80 58.76 -3.65
C GLU A 5 -24.89 58.57 -4.71
N MET A 6 -25.96 59.37 -4.63
CA MET A 6 -27.14 59.25 -5.49
C MET A 6 -27.14 60.44 -6.46
N PHE A 7 -26.82 60.22 -7.74
CA PHE A 7 -26.92 61.26 -8.78
C PHE A 7 -28.19 61.05 -9.62
N SER A 8 -29.02 62.09 -9.68
CA SER A 8 -30.19 62.18 -10.56
C SER A 8 -29.85 63.04 -11.77
N LEU A 9 -29.87 62.46 -12.97
CA LEU A 9 -29.81 63.22 -14.22
C LEU A 9 -31.21 63.20 -14.86
N ARG A 10 -31.85 64.38 -14.90
CA ARG A 10 -33.18 64.55 -15.48
C ARG A 10 -33.03 64.87 -16.97
N ASN A 11 -33.32 63.91 -17.83
CA ASN A 11 -33.55 64.18 -19.25
C ASN A 11 -34.78 63.41 -19.73
N GLY A 12 -35.84 64.12 -20.14
CA GLY A 12 -36.97 63.53 -20.86
C GLY A 12 -37.90 62.58 -20.09
N GLY A 13 -38.11 62.76 -18.78
CA GLY A 13 -39.29 62.19 -18.08
C GLY A 13 -39.16 60.78 -17.49
N ASN A 14 -38.04 60.07 -17.68
CA ASN A 14 -37.79 58.80 -16.99
C ASN A 14 -36.70 58.97 -15.93
N LEU A 15 -37.01 58.64 -14.67
CA LEU A 15 -36.04 58.55 -13.59
C LEU A 15 -35.25 57.24 -13.74
N ILE A 16 -34.04 57.29 -14.27
CA ILE A 16 -33.13 56.14 -14.25
C ILE A 16 -32.27 56.23 -12.99
N ILE A 17 -32.53 55.36 -12.02
CA ILE A 17 -31.69 55.19 -10.84
C ILE A 17 -30.50 54.33 -11.26
N ALA A 18 -29.36 54.97 -11.55
CA ALA A 18 -28.11 54.25 -11.73
C ALA A 18 -27.53 53.90 -10.35
N LEU A 19 -27.78 52.67 -9.88
CA LEU A 19 -27.02 52.11 -8.77
C LEU A 19 -25.61 51.83 -9.30
N THR A 20 -24.67 52.74 -9.02
CA THR A 20 -23.26 52.46 -9.28
C THR A 20 -22.75 51.62 -8.11
N ASP A 21 -22.23 50.45 -8.42
CA ASP A 21 -21.67 49.50 -7.45
C ASP A 21 -20.59 50.22 -6.61
N PRO A 22 -20.66 50.21 -5.26
CA PRO A 22 -19.69 50.92 -4.44
C PRO A 22 -18.37 50.17 -4.55
N GLU A 23 -17.41 50.79 -5.25
CA GLU A 23 -16.04 50.33 -5.49
C GLU A 23 -15.61 49.14 -4.61
N GLY A 24 -15.96 47.94 -5.07
CA GLY A 24 -15.38 46.72 -4.54
C GLY A 24 -13.92 46.71 -4.94
N ASP A 25 -13.05 47.19 -4.05
CA ASP A 25 -11.61 47.34 -4.23
C ASP A 25 -11.04 46.19 -5.07
N GLY A 26 -10.77 46.50 -6.34
CA GLY A 26 -10.28 45.55 -7.34
C GLY A 26 -8.97 44.87 -6.93
N SER A 27 -8.27 45.41 -5.93
CA SER A 27 -7.10 44.79 -5.32
C SER A 27 -7.46 43.51 -4.55
N ASN A 28 -8.50 43.55 -3.70
CA ASN A 28 -8.89 42.40 -2.87
C ASN A 28 -9.43 41.24 -3.71
N THR A 29 -10.19 41.54 -4.77
CA THR A 29 -10.70 40.52 -5.70
C THR A 29 -9.56 39.87 -6.50
N ARG A 30 -8.55 40.64 -6.92
CA ARG A 30 -7.34 40.10 -7.56
C ARG A 30 -6.52 39.23 -6.62
N ILE A 31 -6.33 39.65 -5.37
CA ILE A 31 -5.63 38.85 -4.35
C ILE A 31 -6.36 37.53 -4.11
N LEU A 32 -7.68 37.56 -3.93
CA LEU A 32 -8.48 36.36 -3.74
C LEU A 32 -8.37 35.40 -4.94
N PHE A 33 -8.42 35.93 -6.17
CA PHE A 33 -8.25 35.13 -7.37
C PHE A 33 -6.89 34.43 -7.43
N VAL A 34 -5.80 35.15 -7.11
CA VAL A 34 -4.45 34.57 -7.05
C VAL A 34 -4.36 33.47 -5.99
N LEU A 35 -4.95 33.69 -4.81
CA LEU A 35 -5.00 32.68 -3.75
C LEU A 35 -5.75 31.41 -4.19
N ILE A 36 -6.88 31.56 -4.89
CA ILE A 36 -7.64 30.43 -5.44
C ILE A 36 -6.78 29.65 -6.44
N LEU A 37 -6.08 30.32 -7.36
CA LEU A 37 -5.19 29.66 -8.32
C LEU A 37 -4.06 28.90 -7.64
N LEU A 38 -3.46 29.48 -6.60
CA LEU A 38 -2.42 28.81 -5.81
C LEU A 38 -2.95 27.56 -5.09
N ILE A 39 -4.14 27.63 -4.49
CA ILE A 39 -4.78 26.48 -3.85
C ILE A 39 -5.04 25.38 -4.88
N VAL A 40 -5.62 25.73 -6.04
CA VAL A 40 -5.88 24.76 -7.12
C VAL A 40 -4.58 24.10 -7.60
N PHE A 41 -3.51 24.88 -7.77
CA PHE A 41 -2.19 24.35 -8.14
C PHE A 41 -1.65 23.35 -7.11
N LEU A 42 -1.74 23.67 -5.82
CA LEU A 42 -1.33 22.76 -4.73
C LEU A 42 -2.17 21.47 -4.71
N LEU A 43 -3.49 21.58 -4.92
CA LEU A 43 -4.38 20.42 -4.99
C LEU A 43 -4.06 19.52 -6.18
N ILE A 44 -3.73 20.08 -7.35
CA ILE A 44 -3.27 19.31 -8.52
C ILE A 44 -1.96 18.60 -8.20
N GLY A 45 -0.99 19.30 -7.61
CA GLY A 45 0.29 18.70 -7.21
C GLY A 45 0.12 17.54 -6.23
N LEU A 46 -0.75 17.71 -5.22
CA LEU A 46 -1.10 16.65 -4.26
C LEU A 46 -1.81 15.47 -4.95
N PHE A 47 -2.74 15.74 -5.86
CA PHE A 47 -3.42 14.69 -6.61
C PHE A 47 -2.43 13.86 -7.43
N LEU A 48 -1.51 14.50 -8.13
CA LEU A 48 -0.47 13.82 -8.92
C LEU A 48 0.46 12.99 -8.03
N SER A 49 0.87 13.49 -6.86
CA SER A 49 1.74 12.75 -5.94
C SER A 49 1.06 11.50 -5.37
N ILE A 50 -0.22 11.61 -4.98
CA ILE A 50 -1.03 10.47 -4.53
C ILE A 50 -1.12 9.42 -5.65
N ARG A 51 -1.43 9.85 -6.89
CA ARG A 51 -1.54 8.94 -8.04
C ARG A 51 -0.23 8.22 -8.33
N SER A 52 0.90 8.92 -8.26
CA SER A 52 2.24 8.34 -8.42
C SER A 52 2.56 7.32 -7.33
N CYS A 53 2.21 7.61 -6.08
CA CYS A 53 2.38 6.68 -4.96
C CYS A 53 1.57 5.40 -5.16
N ILE A 54 0.28 5.52 -5.51
CA ILE A 54 -0.60 4.37 -5.79
C ILE A 54 -0.07 3.54 -6.97
N ALA A 55 0.40 4.19 -8.03
CA ALA A 55 0.95 3.51 -9.20
C ALA A 55 2.23 2.73 -8.86
N TYR A 56 3.10 3.31 -8.02
CA TYR A 56 4.30 2.66 -7.53
C TYR A 56 3.97 1.42 -6.69
N ASP A 57 3.08 1.54 -5.71
CA ASP A 57 2.63 0.42 -4.87
C ASP A 57 2.03 -0.71 -5.72
N LYS A 58 1.18 -0.36 -6.70
CA LYS A 58 0.59 -1.34 -7.63
C LYS A 58 1.67 -2.07 -8.44
N LYS A 59 2.72 -1.37 -8.88
CA LYS A 59 3.82 -1.97 -9.63
C LYS A 59 4.63 -2.94 -8.77
N VAL A 60 4.95 -2.56 -7.54
CA VAL A 60 5.65 -3.43 -6.56
C VAL A 60 4.83 -4.68 -6.29
N ARG A 61 3.54 -4.52 -5.97
CA ARG A 61 2.63 -5.64 -5.71
C ARG A 61 2.52 -6.61 -6.88
N GLN A 62 2.39 -6.09 -8.10
CA GLN A 62 2.38 -6.93 -9.30
C GLN A 62 3.68 -7.68 -9.51
N HIS A 63 4.83 -7.06 -9.20
CA HIS A 63 6.13 -7.73 -9.26
C HIS A 63 6.18 -8.90 -8.27
N ILE A 64 5.78 -8.68 -7.01
CA ILE A 64 5.70 -9.75 -5.99
C ILE A 64 4.77 -10.89 -6.45
N TYR A 65 3.57 -10.59 -6.95
CA TYR A 65 2.65 -11.64 -7.42
C TYR A 65 3.21 -12.42 -8.61
N ARG A 66 3.97 -11.79 -9.51
CA ARG A 66 4.67 -12.52 -10.58
C ARG A 66 5.73 -13.46 -10.03
N LEU A 67 6.50 -13.02 -9.04
CA LEU A 67 7.48 -13.87 -8.37
C LEU A 67 6.80 -15.08 -7.74
N VAL A 68 5.71 -14.89 -7.00
CA VAL A 68 4.99 -15.98 -6.32
C VAL A 68 4.29 -16.91 -7.32
N ASN A 69 3.56 -16.36 -8.30
CA ASN A 69 2.81 -17.16 -9.27
C ASN A 69 3.70 -17.94 -10.24
N SER A 70 4.98 -17.57 -10.35
CA SER A 70 5.97 -18.35 -11.11
C SER A 70 6.42 -19.62 -10.40
N GLN A 71 6.06 -19.79 -9.12
CA GLN A 71 6.50 -20.89 -8.26
C GLN A 71 5.37 -21.88 -8.02
N ILE A 72 5.74 -23.14 -7.85
CA ILE A 72 4.79 -24.19 -7.46
C ILE A 72 4.44 -23.99 -5.99
N SER A 73 3.14 -23.86 -5.68
CA SER A 73 2.65 -23.86 -4.30
C SER A 73 2.62 -25.28 -3.75
N VAL A 74 3.00 -25.48 -2.49
CA VAL A 74 2.93 -26.79 -1.81
C VAL A 74 2.10 -26.71 -0.53
N THR A 75 1.53 -27.83 -0.09
CA THR A 75 0.92 -27.93 1.24
C THR A 75 2.02 -28.09 2.31
N PRO A 76 1.76 -27.78 3.60
CA PRO A 76 2.72 -28.03 4.66
C PRO A 76 3.14 -29.49 4.77
N ASP A 77 2.20 -30.43 4.64
CA ASP A 77 2.49 -31.86 4.77
C ASP A 77 3.38 -32.36 3.62
N ASP A 78 3.08 -31.94 2.40
CA ASP A 78 3.93 -32.27 1.25
C ASP A 78 5.30 -31.60 1.37
N PHE A 79 5.35 -30.34 1.83
CA PHE A 79 6.61 -29.65 2.09
C PHE A 79 7.49 -30.39 3.10
N LEU A 80 6.92 -30.83 4.23
CA LEU A 80 7.65 -31.58 5.26
C LEU A 80 8.15 -32.93 4.74
N LYS A 81 7.30 -33.67 4.01
CA LYS A 81 7.69 -34.94 3.35
C LYS A 81 8.82 -34.73 2.36
N LEU A 82 8.71 -33.74 1.48
CA LEU A 82 9.72 -33.42 0.46
C LEU A 82 11.06 -33.04 1.11
N ARG A 83 11.02 -32.25 2.19
CA ARG A 83 12.20 -31.87 2.96
C ARG A 83 12.92 -33.10 3.51
N GLU A 84 12.20 -34.04 4.12
CA GLU A 84 12.80 -35.25 4.70
C GLU A 84 13.33 -36.21 3.63
N GLN A 85 12.54 -36.43 2.57
CA GLN A 85 12.86 -37.39 1.53
C GLN A 85 14.00 -36.92 0.61
N TYR A 86 13.98 -35.65 0.20
CA TYR A 86 14.89 -35.12 -0.83
C TYR A 86 15.98 -34.20 -0.27
N LYS A 87 15.99 -33.94 1.04
CA LYS A 87 16.92 -32.98 1.68
C LYS A 87 16.99 -31.68 0.90
N LEU A 88 15.84 -31.05 0.70
CA LEU A 88 15.69 -29.85 -0.12
C LEU A 88 16.82 -28.85 0.18
N PRO A 89 17.50 -28.33 -0.85
CA PRO A 89 18.58 -27.39 -0.67
C PRO A 89 18.03 -26.14 0.02
N ASP A 90 18.64 -25.77 1.13
CA ASP A 90 18.28 -24.55 1.84
C ASP A 90 18.95 -23.33 1.18
N GLY A 91 18.36 -22.16 1.36
CA GLY A 91 18.88 -20.95 0.76
C GLY A 91 18.16 -19.69 1.23
N GLU A 92 18.67 -18.56 0.74
CA GLU A 92 18.18 -17.24 1.12
C GLU A 92 16.92 -16.86 0.33
N GLY A 93 15.92 -16.38 1.05
CA GLY A 93 14.70 -15.89 0.43
C GLY A 93 13.61 -15.52 1.41
N VAL A 94 12.44 -15.26 0.83
CA VAL A 94 11.20 -14.97 1.52
C VAL A 94 10.22 -16.11 1.26
N TYR A 95 9.43 -16.48 2.25
CA TYR A 95 8.35 -17.43 2.10
C TYR A 95 7.02 -16.81 2.52
N VAL A 96 5.94 -17.25 1.86
CA VAL A 96 4.56 -16.87 2.16
C VAL A 96 3.82 -18.13 2.59
N ILE A 97 3.19 -18.08 3.76
CA ILE A 97 2.27 -19.09 4.27
C ILE A 97 0.87 -18.48 4.18
N HIS A 98 0.01 -19.06 3.34
CA HIS A 98 -1.38 -18.66 3.16
C HIS A 98 -2.28 -19.68 3.86
N ASN A 99 -3.01 -19.26 4.90
CA ASN A 99 -4.12 -20.02 5.46
C ASN A 99 -5.32 -19.85 4.52
N THR A 100 -5.60 -20.85 3.68
CA THR A 100 -6.67 -20.78 2.69
C THR A 100 -8.06 -20.87 3.31
N THR A 101 -8.17 -21.45 4.51
CA THR A 101 -9.44 -21.52 5.26
C THR A 101 -9.89 -20.15 5.76
N ARG A 102 -8.94 -19.31 6.22
CA ARG A 102 -9.24 -18.00 6.83
C ARG A 102 -8.88 -16.81 5.95
N ASP A 103 -8.26 -17.06 4.81
CA ASP A 103 -7.67 -16.05 3.92
C ASP A 103 -6.69 -15.10 4.65
N LEU A 104 -5.80 -15.69 5.45
CA LEU A 104 -4.78 -14.95 6.22
C LEU A 104 -3.38 -15.32 5.73
N TYR A 105 -2.49 -14.34 5.73
CA TYR A 105 -1.11 -14.51 5.24
C TYR A 105 -0.10 -14.32 6.36
N TYR A 106 0.94 -15.13 6.34
CA TYR A 106 2.20 -14.90 7.06
C TYR A 106 3.33 -14.82 6.05
N VAL A 107 4.22 -13.86 6.21
CA VAL A 107 5.43 -13.71 5.40
C VAL A 107 6.62 -13.74 6.33
N GLY A 108 7.66 -14.47 5.96
CA GLY A 108 8.93 -14.42 6.69
C GLY A 108 10.10 -14.52 5.74
N GLN A 109 11.26 -14.06 6.22
CA GLN A 109 12.53 -14.17 5.53
C GLN A 109 13.52 -15.04 6.30
N SER A 110 14.50 -15.60 5.60
CA SER A 110 15.59 -16.38 6.19
C SER A 110 16.73 -16.57 5.19
N ILE A 111 17.95 -16.72 5.70
CA ILE A 111 19.07 -17.29 4.94
C ILE A 111 18.98 -18.83 4.83
N HIS A 112 18.11 -19.43 5.64
CA HIS A 112 17.77 -20.84 5.69
C HIS A 112 16.24 -21.00 5.62
N VAL A 113 15.64 -20.67 4.47
CA VAL A 113 14.18 -20.68 4.25
C VAL A 113 13.55 -22.02 4.58
N ILE A 114 14.10 -23.14 4.10
CA ILE A 114 13.53 -24.48 4.29
C ILE A 114 13.47 -24.83 5.78
N ASN A 115 14.56 -24.60 6.50
CA ASN A 115 14.59 -24.83 7.95
C ASN A 115 13.59 -23.92 8.68
N ARG A 116 13.63 -22.61 8.42
CA ARG A 116 12.78 -21.63 9.11
C ARG A 116 11.29 -21.83 8.86
N LEU A 117 10.93 -22.23 7.64
CA LEU A 117 9.56 -22.56 7.25
C LEU A 117 9.06 -23.81 8.02
N SER A 118 9.87 -24.86 8.11
CA SER A 118 9.50 -26.08 8.86
C SER A 118 9.22 -25.81 10.33
N GLN A 119 9.91 -24.85 10.95
CA GLN A 119 9.71 -24.49 12.35
C GLN A 119 8.31 -23.97 12.66
N HIS A 120 7.63 -23.33 11.70
CA HIS A 120 6.24 -22.87 11.88
C HIS A 120 5.28 -24.04 12.07
N PHE A 121 5.49 -25.15 11.36
CA PHE A 121 4.64 -26.34 11.44
C PHE A 121 5.08 -27.33 12.53
N CYS A 122 6.11 -26.98 13.30
CA CYS A 122 6.56 -27.73 14.48
C CYS A 122 6.43 -26.92 15.79
N GLY A 123 5.67 -25.82 15.79
CA GLY A 123 5.41 -25.01 16.99
C GLY A 123 6.57 -24.12 17.46
N ARG A 124 7.60 -23.93 16.63
CA ARG A 124 8.78 -23.09 16.94
C ARG A 124 8.80 -21.77 16.16
N GLY A 125 7.76 -21.49 15.38
CA GLY A 125 7.60 -20.29 14.58
C GLY A 125 6.56 -19.33 15.15
N ASN A 126 5.70 -18.79 14.29
CA ASN A 126 4.56 -18.00 14.69
C ASN A 126 3.50 -18.91 15.34
N GLY A 127 3.16 -18.63 16.59
CA GLY A 127 2.24 -19.46 17.37
C GLY A 127 0.82 -19.50 16.81
N ASP A 128 0.34 -18.42 16.20
CA ASP A 128 -1.01 -18.35 15.61
C ASP A 128 -1.09 -19.20 14.34
N VAL A 129 -0.06 -19.14 13.48
CA VAL A 129 0.06 -20.02 12.31
C VAL A 129 0.05 -21.49 12.73
N TYR A 130 0.83 -21.83 13.77
CA TYR A 130 0.90 -23.20 14.27
C TYR A 130 -0.43 -23.65 14.88
N ALA A 131 -1.09 -22.80 15.67
CA ALA A 131 -2.38 -23.11 16.26
C ALA A 131 -3.41 -23.42 15.17
N ASP A 132 -3.54 -22.58 14.16
CA ASP A 132 -4.48 -22.80 13.05
C ASP A 132 -4.12 -24.06 12.23
N TYR A 133 -2.83 -24.38 12.07
CA TYR A 133 -2.40 -25.64 11.46
C TYR A 133 -2.83 -26.86 12.28
N VAL A 134 -2.66 -26.84 13.60
CA VAL A 134 -3.12 -27.92 14.49
C VAL A 134 -4.64 -28.07 14.45
N TYR A 135 -5.37 -26.95 14.32
CA TYR A 135 -6.83 -26.93 14.11
C TYR A 135 -7.29 -27.36 12.71
N GLN A 136 -6.40 -27.95 11.90
CA GLN A 136 -6.70 -28.52 10.58
C GLN A 136 -7.17 -27.48 9.56
N ASN A 137 -6.78 -26.21 9.70
CA ASN A 137 -6.93 -25.27 8.60
C ASN A 137 -6.03 -25.69 7.44
N GLU A 138 -6.48 -25.38 6.23
CA GLU A 138 -5.71 -25.63 5.02
C GLU A 138 -4.72 -24.50 4.76
N PHE A 139 -3.54 -24.87 4.27
CA PHE A 139 -2.48 -23.92 3.98
C PHE A 139 -1.81 -24.17 2.62
N ARG A 140 -1.29 -23.08 2.04
CA ARG A 140 -0.39 -23.10 0.89
C ARG A 140 0.88 -22.33 1.19
N ILE A 141 1.99 -22.87 0.71
CA ILE A 141 3.30 -22.29 0.91
C ILE A 141 3.89 -21.89 -0.43
N PHE A 142 4.49 -20.70 -0.47
CA PHE A 142 5.23 -20.16 -1.60
C PHE A 142 6.61 -19.72 -1.13
N ILE A 143 7.63 -19.92 -1.97
CA ILE A 143 9.01 -19.53 -1.69
C ILE A 143 9.49 -18.63 -2.82
N ILE A 144 10.02 -17.46 -2.46
CA ILE A 144 10.65 -16.49 -3.35
C ILE A 144 12.14 -16.47 -3.01
N PRO A 145 13.01 -17.11 -3.83
CA PRO A 145 14.45 -16.98 -3.66
C PRO A 145 14.88 -15.52 -3.78
N LEU A 146 15.85 -15.08 -2.97
CA LEU A 146 16.41 -13.73 -3.12
C LEU A 146 17.08 -13.57 -4.49
N VAL A 147 17.84 -14.60 -4.88
CA VAL A 147 18.46 -14.68 -6.21
C VAL A 147 17.36 -14.64 -7.27
N LYS A 148 17.53 -13.75 -8.27
CA LYS A 148 16.57 -13.50 -9.37
C LYS A 148 15.24 -12.84 -8.96
N SER A 149 15.05 -12.46 -7.69
CA SER A 149 13.88 -11.66 -7.27
C SER A 149 13.91 -10.22 -7.79
N GLY A 150 15.09 -9.71 -8.15
CA GLY A 150 15.30 -8.29 -8.46
C GLY A 150 15.53 -7.40 -7.22
N TYR A 151 15.56 -7.99 -6.03
CA TYR A 151 15.90 -7.30 -4.78
C TYR A 151 17.36 -7.53 -4.40
N SER A 152 17.96 -6.53 -3.75
CA SER A 152 19.34 -6.60 -3.26
C SER A 152 19.46 -7.17 -1.84
N THR A 153 18.37 -7.15 -1.05
CA THR A 153 18.37 -7.60 0.35
C THR A 153 17.10 -8.36 0.69
N LEU A 154 17.20 -9.28 1.66
CA LEU A 154 16.05 -10.00 2.20
C LEU A 154 15.03 -9.05 2.84
N ASN A 155 15.50 -8.01 3.55
CA ASN A 155 14.61 -7.08 4.25
C ASN A 155 13.76 -6.27 3.26
N ALA A 156 14.32 -5.85 2.12
CA ALA A 156 13.56 -5.16 1.08
C ALA A 156 12.52 -6.09 0.44
N LEU A 157 12.90 -7.34 0.12
CA LEU A 157 11.97 -8.33 -0.43
C LEU A 157 10.85 -8.69 0.57
N GLU A 158 11.19 -8.89 1.85
CA GLU A 158 10.23 -9.23 2.91
C GLU A 158 9.21 -8.11 3.11
N LYS A 159 9.68 -6.87 3.24
CA LYS A 159 8.83 -5.70 3.47
C LYS A 159 7.81 -5.52 2.35
N ASP A 160 8.26 -5.60 1.11
CA ASP A 160 7.38 -5.47 -0.06
C ASP A 160 6.42 -6.67 -0.15
N THR A 161 6.85 -7.87 0.23
CA THR A 161 6.00 -9.06 0.25
C THR A 161 4.92 -8.97 1.35
N ILE A 162 5.27 -8.51 2.56
CA ILE A 162 4.32 -8.27 3.65
C ILE A 162 3.26 -7.25 3.20
N ALA A 163 3.69 -6.16 2.57
CA ALA A 163 2.79 -5.12 2.07
C ALA A 163 1.88 -5.65 0.95
N ALA A 164 2.43 -6.42 0.00
CA ALA A 164 1.68 -6.98 -1.13
C ALA A 164 0.55 -7.93 -0.69
N TYR A 165 0.74 -8.66 0.41
CA TYR A 165 -0.22 -9.62 0.95
C TYR A 165 -1.01 -9.10 2.15
N HIS A 166 -0.84 -7.83 2.55
CA HIS A 166 -1.50 -7.28 3.75
C HIS A 166 -1.26 -8.13 5.01
N ALA A 167 -0.10 -8.78 5.10
CA ALA A 167 0.17 -9.80 6.11
C ALA A 167 0.31 -9.22 7.52
N TYR A 168 0.58 -7.91 7.63
CA TYR A 168 0.69 -7.19 8.91
C TYR A 168 -0.67 -6.68 9.40
N ASP A 169 -1.44 -6.02 8.52
CA ASP A 169 -2.71 -5.38 8.87
C ASP A 169 -3.87 -6.39 8.92
N LYS A 170 -3.79 -7.47 8.16
CA LYS A 170 -4.86 -8.47 8.00
C LYS A 170 -4.35 -9.90 8.08
N GLY A 171 -3.13 -10.12 8.54
CA GLY A 171 -2.52 -11.46 8.58
C GLY A 171 -1.88 -11.77 9.93
N TYR A 172 -0.94 -12.71 9.91
CA TYR A 172 -0.27 -13.21 11.11
C TYR A 172 1.00 -12.41 11.48
N ASN A 173 1.50 -11.54 10.59
CA ASN A 173 2.72 -10.78 10.87
C ASN A 173 2.46 -9.73 11.96
N ARG A 174 3.38 -9.62 12.92
CA ARG A 174 3.33 -8.63 14.00
C ARG A 174 4.15 -7.37 13.70
N THR A 175 4.91 -7.36 12.61
CA THR A 175 5.71 -6.22 12.14
C THR A 175 5.56 -6.06 10.62
N ARG A 176 5.94 -4.89 10.10
CA ARG A 176 5.97 -4.60 8.65
C ARG A 176 7.27 -5.06 7.97
N GLY A 177 7.97 -6.03 8.57
CA GLY A 177 9.30 -6.49 8.17
C GLY A 177 10.40 -5.94 9.07
N ASN A 178 11.60 -6.48 8.92
CA ASN A 178 12.77 -6.04 9.68
C ASN A 178 13.25 -4.65 9.24
N GLN A 179 13.75 -3.86 10.20
CA GLN A 179 14.18 -2.47 9.97
C GLN A 179 15.69 -2.29 9.75
N ASN A 180 16.47 -3.37 9.69
CA ASN A 180 17.94 -3.29 9.64
C ASN A 180 18.50 -3.35 8.22
#